data_AF-A0A2R6G7K0-F1
#
_entry.id   AF-A0A2R6G7K0-F1
#
_cell.length_a   1.000
_cell.length_b   1.000
_cell.length_c   1.000
_cell.angle_alpha   90.00
_cell.angle_beta   90.00
_cell.angle_gamma   90.00
#
_symmetry.space_group_name_H-M   'P 1'
#
loop_
_entity.id
_entity.type
_entity.pdbx_description
1 polymer ?
#
loop_
_entity_poly.entity_id
_entity_poly.type
_entity_poly.pdbx_seq_one_letter_code
_entity_poly.pdbx_strand_id
1 'polypeptide(L)'
;MSRRTITRRLDDLVDADVLERCSYERGEQPADADSNVRTFYRFTDRARAVFDDVGTFDPAVWRPVYARVEKPDEIEAAEAVARP
;
A
#
# COMPACT_ATOMS: atom_id res chain seq x y z
N MET A 1 -4.80 10.39 -12.84
CA MET A 1 -6.05 9.75 -12.35
C MET A 1 -6.64 10.60 -11.26
N SER A 2 -7.96 10.67 -11.11
CA SER A 2 -8.57 11.39 -9.98
C SER A 2 -8.54 10.53 -8.70
N ARG A 3 -8.54 11.16 -7.52
CA ARG A 3 -8.62 10.46 -6.23
C ARG A 3 -9.81 9.50 -6.17
N ARG A 4 -11.00 9.93 -6.62
CA ARG A 4 -12.20 9.07 -6.69
C ARG A 4 -12.00 7.84 -7.56
N THR A 5 -11.29 7.98 -8.68
CA THR A 5 -11.00 6.85 -9.56
C THR A 5 -10.08 5.84 -8.90
N ILE A 6 -9.08 6.32 -8.14
CA ILE A 6 -8.17 5.45 -7.40
C ILE A 6 -8.93 4.72 -6.30
N THR A 7 -9.71 5.44 -5.48
CA THR A 7 -10.49 4.84 -4.39
C THR A 7 -11.44 3.76 -4.93
N ARG A 8 -12.21 4.05 -5.99
CA ARG A 8 -13.11 3.07 -6.59
C ARG A 8 -12.38 1.82 -7.06
N ARG A 9 -11.23 1.96 -7.72
CA ARG A 9 -10.44 0.80 -8.17
C ARG A 9 -9.87 -0.01 -7.01
N LEU A 10 -9.47 0.65 -5.93
CA LEU A 10 -9.02 -0.05 -4.73
C LEU A 10 -10.17 -0.83 -4.10
N ASP A 11 -11.37 -0.26 -4.04
CA ASP A 11 -12.56 -0.95 -3.56
C ASP A 11 -12.91 -2.14 -4.45
N ASP A 12 -12.89 -1.99 -5.77
CA ASP A 12 -13.10 -3.09 -6.72
C ASP A 12 -12.11 -4.25 -6.49
N LEU A 13 -10.84 -3.94 -6.15
CA LEU A 13 -9.81 -4.94 -5.84
C LEU A 13 -9.98 -5.59 -4.48
N VAL A 14 -10.54 -4.88 -3.49
CA VAL A 14 -10.90 -5.46 -2.20
C VAL A 14 -12.09 -6.40 -2.35
N ASP A 15 -13.13 -5.98 -3.07
CA ASP A 15 -14.33 -6.78 -3.32
C ASP A 15 -14.00 -8.06 -4.11
N ALA A 16 -12.96 -8.03 -4.94
CA ALA A 16 -12.45 -9.16 -5.69
C ALA A 16 -11.47 -10.07 -4.90
N ASP A 17 -11.26 -9.84 -3.60
CA ASP A 17 -10.32 -10.61 -2.75
C ASP A 17 -8.85 -10.53 -3.21
N VAL A 18 -8.49 -9.47 -3.95
CA VAL A 18 -7.11 -9.22 -4.42
C VAL A 18 -6.33 -8.43 -3.38
N LEU A 19 -6.97 -7.44 -2.78
CA LEU A 19 -6.41 -6.60 -1.73
C LEU A 19 -7.23 -6.74 -0.46
N GLU A 20 -6.60 -6.54 0.68
CA GLU A 20 -7.27 -6.32 1.96
C GLU A 20 -6.92 -4.94 2.50
N ARG A 21 -7.90 -4.28 3.12
CA ARG A 21 -7.70 -3.01 3.82
C ARG A 21 -7.15 -3.29 5.21
N CYS A 22 -5.99 -2.73 5.50
CA CYS A 22 -5.38 -2.75 6.82
C CYS A 22 -5.50 -1.37 7.48
N SER A 23 -5.73 -1.35 8.78
CA SER A 23 -5.68 -0.16 9.62
C SER A 23 -4.95 -0.51 10.89
N TYR A 24 -4.42 0.49 11.58
CA TYR A 24 -3.87 0.28 12.92
C TYR A 24 -4.91 -0.36 13.84
N GLU A 25 -4.47 -1.30 14.66
CA GLU A 25 -5.30 -1.76 15.77
C GLU A 25 -5.44 -0.64 16.82
N ARG A 26 -6.46 -0.77 17.66
CA ARG A 26 -6.76 0.24 18.68
C ARG A 26 -5.61 0.32 19.69
N GLY A 27 -4.83 1.40 19.61
CA GLY A 27 -3.69 1.66 20.50
C GLY A 27 -2.32 1.42 19.86
N GLU A 28 -2.26 0.86 18.65
CA GLU A 28 -1.03 0.70 17.87
C GLU A 28 -0.76 1.86 16.93
N GLN A 29 -1.68 2.82 16.85
CA GLN A 29 -1.47 4.01 16.05
C GLN A 29 -0.29 4.80 16.65
N PRO A 30 0.81 4.99 15.89
CA PRO A 30 1.94 5.76 16.39
C PRO A 30 1.49 7.21 16.66
N ALA A 31 1.53 7.59 17.94
CA ALA A 31 1.13 8.91 18.40
C ALA A 31 2.04 10.02 17.85
N ASP A 32 3.30 9.67 17.58
CA ASP A 32 4.36 10.55 17.08
C ASP A 32 4.56 10.46 15.56
N ALA A 33 3.65 9.83 14.82
CA ALA A 33 3.77 9.80 13.38
C ALA A 33 3.39 11.15 12.77
N ASP A 34 4.35 11.80 12.10
CA ASP A 34 4.16 13.01 11.28
C ASP A 34 3.22 12.81 10.08
N SER A 35 2.56 11.65 9.98
CA SER A 35 1.66 11.28 8.90
C SER A 35 0.21 11.07 9.35
N ASN A 36 -0.70 11.59 8.54
CA ASN A 36 -2.14 11.43 8.66
C ASN A 36 -2.68 10.15 7.99
N VAL A 37 -1.81 9.27 7.48
CA VAL A 37 -2.25 8.02 6.82
C VAL A 37 -2.79 7.04 7.86
N ARG A 38 -4.00 6.51 7.60
CA ARG A 38 -4.73 5.58 8.50
C ARG A 38 -5.19 4.29 7.82
N THR A 39 -5.10 4.23 6.50
CA THR A 39 -5.57 3.08 5.71
C THR A 39 -4.43 2.61 4.82
N PHE A 40 -4.12 1.34 4.94
CA PHE A 40 -3.13 0.62 4.16
C PHE A 40 -3.84 -0.47 3.36
N TYR A 41 -3.15 -0.93 2.32
CA TYR A 41 -3.62 -2.03 1.49
C TYR A 41 -2.48 -3.01 1.33
N ARG A 42 -2.76 -4.29 1.50
CA ARG A 42 -1.83 -5.38 1.17
C ARG A 42 -2.52 -6.35 0.23
N PHE A 43 -1.73 -7.07 -0.55
CA PHE A 43 -2.26 -8.21 -1.30
C PHE A 43 -2.69 -9.30 -0.32
N THR A 44 -3.81 -9.94 -0.62
CA THR A 44 -4.16 -11.19 0.06
C THR A 44 -3.11 -12.26 -0.27
N ASP A 45 -2.90 -13.22 0.62
CA ASP A 45 -1.92 -14.29 0.39
C ASP A 45 -2.25 -15.08 -0.88
N ARG A 46 -3.54 -15.27 -1.16
CA ARG A 46 -4.04 -15.90 -2.38
C ARG A 46 -3.65 -15.12 -3.63
N ALA A 47 -3.92 -13.82 -3.66
CA ALA A 47 -3.58 -12.98 -4.81
C ALA A 47 -2.07 -12.91 -5.01
N ARG A 48 -1.30 -12.83 -3.92
CA ARG A 48 0.15 -12.82 -3.97
C ARG A 48 0.70 -14.08 -4.63
N ALA A 49 0.21 -15.26 -4.24
CA ALA A 49 0.62 -16.54 -4.83
C ALA A 49 0.38 -16.58 -6.35
N VAL A 50 -0.77 -16.07 -6.81
CA VAL A 50 -1.09 -16.00 -8.25
C VAL A 50 -0.15 -15.04 -8.99
N PHE A 51 0.12 -13.87 -8.43
CA PHE A 51 1.03 -12.92 -9.08
C PHE A 51 2.48 -13.38 -9.11
N ASP A 52 2.91 -14.13 -8.09
CA ASP A 52 4.24 -14.73 -8.02
C ASP A 52 4.39 -15.85 -9.06
N ASP A 53 3.36 -16.67 -9.27
CA ASP A 53 3.35 -17.71 -10.30
C ASP A 53 3.45 -17.13 -11.72
N VAL A 54 2.71 -16.05 -12.00
CA VAL A 54 2.72 -15.39 -13.31
C VAL A 54 3.94 -14.47 -13.49
N GLY A 55 4.70 -14.20 -12.43
CA GLY A 55 5.87 -13.33 -12.47
C GLY A 55 5.54 -11.85 -12.72
N THR A 56 4.33 -11.42 -12.38
CA THR A 56 3.81 -10.08 -12.72
C THR A 56 4.59 -8.95 -12.02
N PHE A 57 5.10 -9.21 -10.81
CA PHE A 57 5.75 -8.20 -9.98
C PHE A 57 7.15 -8.63 -9.54
N ASP A 58 8.13 -8.50 -10.43
CA ASP A 58 9.54 -8.69 -10.08
C ASP A 58 10.05 -7.52 -9.20
N PRO A 59 10.40 -7.76 -7.92
CA PRO A 59 10.90 -6.71 -7.05
C PRO A 59 12.22 -6.10 -7.53
N ALA A 60 13.08 -6.85 -8.23
CA ALA A 60 14.34 -6.35 -8.76
C ALA A 60 14.12 -5.34 -9.89
N VAL A 61 13.00 -5.44 -10.62
CA VAL A 61 12.61 -4.49 -11.67
C VAL A 61 11.94 -3.26 -11.06
N TRP A 62 10.98 -3.45 -10.15
CA TRP A 62 10.13 -2.35 -9.68
C TRP A 62 10.74 -1.53 -8.54
N ARG A 63 11.51 -2.14 -7.61
CA ARG A 63 12.10 -1.39 -6.48
C ARG A 63 13.01 -0.25 -6.93
N PRO A 64 13.92 -0.42 -7.92
CA PRO A 64 14.75 0.69 -8.40
C PRO A 64 13.94 1.83 -9.03
N VAL A 65 12.79 1.53 -9.64
CA VAL A 65 11.92 2.53 -10.25
C VAL A 65 11.30 3.41 -9.15
N TYR A 66 10.71 2.80 -8.12
CA TYR A 66 10.11 3.53 -7.01
C TYR A 66 11.13 4.28 -6.15
N ALA A 67 12.35 3.76 -6.01
CA ALA A 67 13.42 4.41 -5.24
C ALA A 67 13.92 5.71 -5.89
N ARG A 68 13.71 5.90 -7.21
CA ARG A 68 14.13 7.10 -7.94
C ARG A 68 13.09 8.22 -7.91
N VAL A 69 11.87 7.94 -7.45
CA VAL A 69 10.81 8.95 -7.38
C VAL A 69 11.17 9.91 -6.25
N GLU A 70 11.21 11.21 -6.57
CA GLU A 70 11.37 12.25 -5.56
C GLU A 70 10.13 12.28 -4.67
N LYS A 71 10.34 12.17 -3.36
CA LYS A 71 9.27 12.06 -2.38
C LYS A 71 9.16 13.40 -1.64
N PRO A 72 8.01 14.07 -1.70
CA PRO A 72 7.73 15.19 -0.80
C PRO A 72 7.76 14.73 0.66
N ASP A 73 8.07 15.64 1.58
CA ASP A 73 8.18 15.36 3.03
C ASP A 73 6.96 14.59 3.60
N GLU A 74 5.74 14.91 3.14
CA GLU A 74 4.52 14.22 3.56
C GLU A 74 4.54 12.72 3.20
N ILE A 75 5.10 12.36 2.04
CA ILE A 75 5.23 10.98 1.59
C ILE A 75 6.34 10.27 2.35
N GLU A 76 7.46 10.93 2.62
CA GLU A 76 8.53 10.36 3.45
C GLU A 76 8.05 10.08 4.87
N ALA A 77 7.34 11.04 5.47
CA ALA A 77 6.72 10.88 6.78
C ALA A 77 5.71 9.72 6.78
N ALA A 78 4.88 9.59 5.73
CA ALA A 78 3.94 8.47 5.58
C ALA A 78 4.65 7.12 5.42
N GLU A 79 5.78 7.07 4.73
CA GLU A 79 6.51 5.84 4.51
C GLU A 79 7.28 5.36 5.73
N ALA A 80 7.72 6.29 6.60
CA ALA A 80 8.46 6.03 7.82
C ALA A 80 7.60 5.48 8.97
N VAL A 81 6.27 5.57 8.87
CA VAL A 81 5.37 5.04 9.88
C VAL A 81 5.39 3.51 9.89
N ALA A 82 5.32 2.92 11.09
CA ALA A 82 5.08 1.49 11.25
C ALA A 82 3.82 1.09 10.47
N ARG A 83 3.91 0.04 9.64
CA ARG A 83 2.80 -0.42 8.80
C ARG A 83 2.19 -1.69 9.39
N PRO A 84 0.85 -1.78 9.47
CA PRO A 84 0.16 -3.03 9.81
C PRO A 84 0.30 -4.08 8.69
#